data_AF-A0A914ZZM2-F1
#
_entry.id   AF-A0A914ZZM2-F1
#
_cell.length_a   1.000
_cell.length_b   1.000
_cell.length_c   1.000
_cell.angle_alpha   90.00
_cell.angle_beta   90.00
_cell.angle_gamma   90.00
#
_symmetry.space_group_name_H-M   'P 1'
#
loop_
_entity.id
_entity.type
_entity.pdbx_description
1 polymer ?
#
loop_
_entity_poly.entity_id
_entity_poly.type
_entity_poly.pdbx_seq_one_letter_code
_entity_poly.pdbx_strand_id
1 'polypeptide(L)'
;MLARHVSVELKSNRLSAAACIHSTISVDPNGKVVFMTARRLLVELDTNPDLHYFGCVIMDEAHERTIDGDLCLGMIKEILHRREDLKLVITSGTMDEKVFKEYFGGFGVKRIEVEGREYPVEIKYEVASREEWEYSYIERALNEVIEICGVMLDKWLSGESEAVGHILVFFTSPSDRRLAEKRVLEMLEAIDHRAHIEIRGLHGRMTRDEQRDIFKPCHPQSLHKVIFATNVAETSLTIPGVRYVVDCGLANVKKYDAKRQISLLKRCAISKSEAKQRAGRAGRVQQG
;
A
#
# COMPACT_ATOMS: atom_id res chain seq x y z
N MET A 1 -11.48 -2.78 2.63
CA MET A 1 -11.61 -3.89 1.65
C MET A 1 -11.19 -5.22 2.28
N LEU A 2 -10.05 -5.25 2.97
CA LEU A 2 -9.52 -6.44 3.67
C LEU A 2 -10.55 -7.20 4.53
N ALA A 3 -11.28 -6.52 5.42
CA ALA A 3 -12.30 -7.15 6.27
C ALA A 3 -13.36 -7.96 5.49
N ARG A 4 -13.76 -7.47 4.31
CA ARG A 4 -14.73 -8.16 3.45
C ARG A 4 -14.10 -9.39 2.79
N HIS A 5 -12.86 -9.26 2.32
CA HIS A 5 -12.13 -10.39 1.74
C HIS A 5 -11.94 -11.49 2.79
N VAL A 6 -11.47 -11.14 3.99
CA VAL A 6 -11.35 -12.07 5.12
C VAL A 6 -12.72 -12.64 5.51
N SER A 7 -13.79 -11.84 5.49
CA SER A 7 -15.14 -12.37 5.73
C SER A 7 -15.57 -13.40 4.68
N VAL A 8 -15.17 -13.26 3.41
CA VAL A 8 -15.46 -14.26 2.37
C VAL A 8 -14.69 -15.55 2.62
N GLU A 9 -13.40 -15.44 2.94
CA GLU A 9 -12.53 -16.59 3.25
C GLU A 9 -13.00 -17.35 4.51
N LEU A 10 -13.48 -16.64 5.54
CA LEU A 10 -13.90 -17.23 6.81
C LEU A 10 -15.31 -17.86 6.81
N LYS A 11 -16.12 -17.66 5.76
CA LYS A 11 -17.51 -18.17 5.69
C LYS A 11 -17.61 -19.69 5.85
N SER A 12 -16.56 -20.44 5.55
CA SER A 12 -16.48 -21.89 5.75
C SER A 12 -16.40 -22.30 7.24
N ASN A 13 -15.94 -21.40 8.12
CA ASN A 13 -15.56 -21.72 9.51
C ASN A 13 -16.52 -21.18 10.58
N ARG A 14 -17.70 -20.65 10.21
CA ARG A 14 -18.64 -19.96 11.12
C ARG A 14 -18.05 -18.75 11.88
N LEU A 15 -16.86 -18.29 11.50
CA LEU A 15 -16.23 -17.08 12.00
C LEU A 15 -16.69 -15.88 11.19
N SER A 16 -16.77 -14.71 11.83
CA SER A 16 -17.14 -13.47 11.17
C SER A 16 -15.98 -12.48 11.12
N ALA A 17 -15.94 -11.63 10.10
CA ALA A 17 -15.02 -10.50 10.04
C ALA A 17 -15.78 -9.21 9.70
N ALA A 18 -15.44 -8.12 10.38
CA ALA A 18 -16.11 -6.84 10.20
C ALA A 18 -15.11 -5.68 10.19
N ALA A 19 -15.38 -4.67 9.37
CA ALA A 19 -14.67 -3.39 9.45
C ALA A 19 -15.43 -2.45 10.39
N CYS A 20 -14.78 -2.02 11.47
CA CYS A 20 -15.30 -1.07 12.43
C CYS A 20 -14.61 0.29 12.21
N ILE A 21 -15.30 1.20 11.53
CA ILE A 21 -14.77 2.55 11.25
C ILE A 21 -15.48 3.59 12.13
N HIS A 22 -16.80 3.48 12.29
CA HIS A 22 -17.62 4.44 13.05
C HIS A 22 -18.70 3.77 13.93
N SER A 23 -18.78 2.44 13.95
CA SER A 23 -19.81 1.70 14.70
C SER A 23 -19.28 1.22 16.06
N THR A 24 -20.20 0.89 16.96
CA THR A 24 -19.90 0.14 18.18
C THR A 24 -19.46 -1.28 17.84
N ILE A 25 -18.53 -1.82 18.64
CA ILE A 25 -18.04 -3.17 18.47
C ILE A 25 -19.05 -4.11 19.10
N SER A 26 -19.68 -4.97 18.28
CA SER A 26 -20.52 -6.06 18.78
C SER A 26 -19.67 -7.29 19.06
N VAL A 27 -19.80 -7.81 20.28
CA VAL A 27 -19.21 -9.08 20.72
C VAL A 27 -19.89 -10.23 19.97
N ASP A 28 -19.10 -11.14 19.41
CA ASP A 28 -19.58 -12.34 18.73
C ASP A 28 -19.13 -13.57 19.54
N PRO A 29 -20.06 -14.37 20.09
CA PRO A 29 -19.72 -15.53 20.91
C PRO A 29 -19.00 -16.64 20.13
N ASN A 30 -19.05 -16.65 18.79
CA ASN A 30 -18.33 -17.62 17.97
C ASN A 30 -16.92 -17.17 17.58
N GLY A 31 -16.49 -15.97 18.01
CA GLY A 31 -15.22 -15.37 17.61
C GLY A 31 -15.35 -14.55 16.33
N LYS A 32 -14.75 -13.35 16.35
CA LYS A 32 -14.83 -12.37 15.26
C LYS A 32 -13.52 -11.62 15.09
N VAL A 33 -13.10 -11.46 13.84
CA VAL A 33 -11.96 -10.61 13.49
C VAL A 33 -12.49 -9.19 13.20
N VAL A 34 -12.05 -8.22 14.00
CA VAL A 34 -12.46 -6.82 13.83
C VAL A 34 -11.30 -6.03 13.23
N PHE A 35 -11.52 -5.48 12.05
CA PHE A 35 -10.59 -4.55 11.41
C PHE A 35 -10.98 -3.13 11.78
N MET A 36 -10.05 -2.37 12.35
CA MET A 36 -10.28 -0.97 12.72
C MET A 36 -9.04 -0.14 12.41
N THR A 37 -9.22 1.17 12.28
CA THR A 37 -8.09 2.09 12.21
C THR A 37 -7.47 2.26 13.60
N ALA A 38 -6.19 2.61 13.68
CA ALA A 38 -5.53 2.91 14.96
C ALA A 38 -6.29 3.97 15.76
N ARG A 39 -6.79 5.02 15.09
CA ARG A 39 -7.66 6.03 15.72
C ARG A 39 -8.93 5.44 16.34
N ARG A 40 -9.59 4.48 15.68
CA ARG A 40 -10.78 3.85 16.26
C ARG A 40 -10.41 2.96 17.45
N LEU A 41 -9.24 2.31 17.43
CA LEU A 41 -8.73 1.58 18.58
C LEU A 41 -8.46 2.50 19.77
N LEU A 42 -7.92 3.71 19.56
CA LEU A 42 -7.79 4.72 20.63
C LEU A 42 -9.14 5.09 21.25
N VAL A 43 -10.18 5.27 20.43
CA VAL A 43 -11.54 5.52 20.93
C VAL A 43 -12.08 4.31 21.71
N GLU A 44 -11.71 3.08 21.32
CA GLU A 44 -12.11 1.88 22.06
C GLU A 44 -11.41 1.83 23.42
N LEU A 45 -10.12 2.14 23.47
CA LEU A 45 -9.32 2.21 24.69
C LEU A 45 -9.83 3.25 25.69
N ASP A 46 -10.48 4.31 25.23
CA ASP A 46 -11.12 5.30 26.10
C ASP A 46 -12.32 4.69 26.85
N THR A 47 -13.13 3.88 26.16
CA THR A 47 -14.35 3.25 26.73
C THR A 47 -14.11 1.88 27.34
N ASN A 48 -13.04 1.19 26.94
CA ASN A 48 -12.68 -0.17 27.32
C ASN A 48 -11.15 -0.25 27.58
N PRO A 49 -10.66 0.34 28.69
CA PRO A 49 -9.23 0.58 28.90
C PRO A 49 -8.36 -0.67 28.99
N ASP A 50 -8.94 -1.82 29.31
CA ASP A 50 -8.23 -3.11 29.39
C ASP A 50 -8.62 -4.07 28.26
N LEU A 51 -9.31 -3.58 27.23
CA LEU A 51 -9.68 -4.34 26.03
C LEU A 51 -10.35 -5.69 26.35
N HIS A 52 -11.32 -5.71 27.28
CA HIS A 52 -11.94 -6.94 27.78
C HIS A 52 -12.59 -7.84 26.72
N TYR A 53 -12.96 -7.28 25.56
CA TYR A 53 -13.58 -8.03 24.46
C TYR A 53 -12.57 -8.66 23.49
N PHE A 54 -11.27 -8.45 23.72
CA PHE A 54 -10.21 -8.87 22.82
C PHE A 54 -9.26 -9.85 23.52
N GLY A 55 -9.03 -11.00 22.89
CA GLY A 55 -7.95 -11.92 23.29
C GLY A 55 -6.63 -11.63 22.56
N CYS A 56 -6.66 -10.88 21.46
CA CYS A 56 -5.49 -10.53 20.67
C CYS A 56 -5.68 -9.18 19.98
N VAL A 57 -4.63 -8.37 19.98
CA VAL A 57 -4.51 -7.16 19.15
C VAL A 57 -3.41 -7.40 18.11
N ILE A 58 -3.72 -7.14 16.85
CA ILE A 58 -2.74 -7.18 15.76
C ILE A 58 -2.52 -5.74 15.30
N MET A 59 -1.32 -5.22 15.53
CA MET A 59 -0.88 -3.91 15.05
C MET A 59 -0.19 -4.10 13.71
N ASP A 60 -0.92 -3.78 12.64
CA ASP A 60 -0.46 -3.96 11.26
C ASP A 60 0.31 -2.76 10.71
N GLU A 61 1.21 -3.03 9.77
CA GLU A 61 2.08 -2.03 9.12
C GLU A 61 2.79 -1.09 10.11
N ALA A 62 3.32 -1.64 11.21
CA ALA A 62 3.93 -0.85 12.29
C ALA A 62 5.14 -0.01 11.86
N HIS A 63 5.68 -0.29 10.66
CA HIS A 63 6.74 0.50 10.05
C HIS A 63 6.29 1.89 9.55
N GLU A 64 4.98 2.14 9.38
CA GLU A 64 4.48 3.46 9.00
C GLU A 64 4.65 4.49 10.14
N ARG A 65 4.89 4.05 11.38
CA ARG A 65 5.16 4.89 12.57
C ARG A 65 4.19 6.06 12.71
N THR A 66 2.90 5.76 12.51
CA THR A 66 1.84 6.77 12.67
C THR A 66 1.66 7.13 14.14
N ILE A 67 1.31 8.39 14.43
CA ILE A 67 1.11 8.86 15.81
C ILE A 67 0.04 8.03 16.53
N ASP A 68 -1.09 7.77 15.85
CA ASP A 68 -2.18 6.99 16.44
C ASP A 68 -1.73 5.54 16.70
N GLY A 69 -0.89 4.95 15.82
CA GLY A 69 -0.34 3.61 16.00
C GLY A 69 0.67 3.50 17.15
N ASP A 70 1.61 4.45 17.23
CA ASP A 70 2.59 4.51 18.32
C ASP A 70 1.90 4.75 19.68
N LEU A 71 0.86 5.59 19.73
CA LEU A 71 0.07 5.80 20.94
C LEU A 71 -0.67 4.52 21.35
N CYS A 72 -1.30 3.80 20.42
CA CYS A 72 -1.89 2.49 20.67
C CYS A 72 -0.87 1.52 21.27
N LEU A 73 0.33 1.42 20.69
CA LEU A 73 1.38 0.53 21.19
C LEU A 73 1.80 0.88 22.63
N GLY A 74 1.92 2.17 22.95
CA GLY A 74 2.21 2.62 24.32
C GLY A 74 1.10 2.25 25.30
N MET A 75 -0.16 2.49 24.94
CA MET A 75 -1.30 2.13 25.79
C MET A 75 -1.43 0.61 25.97
N ILE A 76 -1.26 -0.16 24.90
CA ILE A 76 -1.33 -1.63 24.95
C ILE A 76 -0.20 -2.19 25.82
N LYS A 77 1.01 -1.61 25.79
CA LYS A 77 2.11 -2.02 26.67
C LYS A 77 1.70 -1.95 28.14
N GLU A 78 1.01 -0.89 28.54
CA GLU A 78 0.48 -0.77 29.91
C GLU A 78 -0.56 -1.83 30.23
N ILE A 79 -1.42 -2.19 29.27
CA ILE A 79 -2.43 -3.24 29.43
C ILE A 79 -1.79 -4.62 29.57
N LEU A 80 -0.73 -4.91 28.82
CA LEU A 80 -0.02 -6.19 28.88
C LEU A 80 0.56 -6.48 30.28
N HIS A 81 0.89 -5.44 31.07
CA HIS A 81 1.29 -5.63 32.47
C HIS A 81 0.14 -6.08 33.38
N ARG A 82 -1.12 -5.81 33.01
CA ARG A 82 -2.33 -6.15 33.78
C ARG A 82 -3.09 -7.36 33.24
N ARG A 83 -2.92 -7.68 31.96
CA ARG A 83 -3.63 -8.74 31.22
C ARG A 83 -2.64 -9.72 30.60
N GLU A 84 -2.26 -10.73 31.37
CA GLU A 84 -1.37 -11.82 30.89
C GLU A 84 -2.02 -12.68 29.79
N ASP A 85 -3.35 -12.68 29.69
CA ASP A 85 -4.10 -13.40 28.67
C ASP A 85 -4.18 -12.66 27.31
N LEU A 86 -3.90 -11.35 27.29
CA LEU A 86 -3.93 -10.55 26.07
C LEU A 86 -2.68 -10.76 25.22
N LYS A 87 -2.86 -11.10 23.94
CA LYS A 87 -1.76 -11.23 22.99
C LYS A 87 -1.59 -9.97 22.14
N LEU A 88 -0.36 -9.53 21.95
CA LEU A 88 -0.01 -8.49 20.97
C LEU A 88 0.82 -9.09 19.85
N VAL A 89 0.37 -8.91 18.61
CA VAL A 89 1.13 -9.23 17.40
C VAL A 89 1.44 -7.91 16.69
N ILE A 90 2.69 -7.68 16.34
CA ILE A 90 3.13 -6.51 15.59
C ILE A 90 3.64 -7.01 14.25
N THR A 91 3.00 -6.61 13.16
CA THR A 91 3.43 -6.93 11.80
C THR A 91 4.11 -5.73 11.16
N SER A 92 5.20 -6.00 10.43
CA SER A 92 5.99 -4.98 9.74
C SER A 92 6.58 -5.60 8.48
N GLY A 93 6.39 -4.94 7.33
CA GLY A 93 7.11 -5.28 6.09
C GLY A 93 8.59 -4.85 6.08
N THR A 94 9.11 -4.27 7.17
CA THR A 94 10.50 -3.79 7.25
C THR A 94 11.24 -4.40 8.44
N MET A 95 12.55 -4.54 8.28
CA MET A 95 13.45 -5.27 9.19
C MET A 95 13.80 -4.55 10.50
N ASP A 96 13.15 -3.43 10.86
CA ASP A 96 13.48 -2.70 12.10
C ASP A 96 12.84 -3.35 13.35
N GLU A 97 13.15 -4.64 13.53
CA GLU A 97 12.68 -5.46 14.64
C GLU A 97 13.32 -5.09 15.98
N LYS A 98 14.49 -4.45 15.95
CA LYS A 98 15.30 -4.18 17.15
C LYS A 98 14.55 -3.24 18.08
N VAL A 99 13.96 -2.19 17.52
CA VAL A 99 13.17 -1.21 18.26
C VAL A 99 12.01 -1.87 19.00
N PHE A 100 11.26 -2.75 18.34
CA PHE A 100 10.12 -3.43 18.98
C PHE A 100 10.56 -4.49 19.98
N LYS A 101 11.63 -5.26 19.69
CA LYS A 101 12.21 -6.22 20.64
C LYS A 101 12.71 -5.53 21.91
N GLU A 102 13.37 -4.39 21.78
CA GLU A 102 13.84 -3.61 22.92
C GLU A 102 12.65 -3.02 23.70
N TYR A 103 11.71 -2.38 23.01
CA TYR A 103 10.57 -1.73 23.64
C TYR A 103 9.64 -2.70 24.38
N PHE A 104 9.44 -3.92 23.84
CA PHE A 104 8.58 -4.96 24.44
C PHE A 104 9.37 -6.09 25.11
N GLY A 105 10.68 -5.95 25.31
CA GLY A 105 11.55 -7.04 25.76
C GLY A 105 11.13 -7.74 27.06
N GLY A 106 10.46 -7.02 27.96
CA GLY A 106 9.93 -7.56 29.22
C GLY A 106 8.79 -8.58 29.09
N PHE A 107 8.23 -8.77 27.88
CA PHE A 107 7.07 -9.64 27.64
C PHE A 107 7.40 -10.94 26.90
N GLY A 108 8.69 -11.29 26.74
CA GLY A 108 9.09 -12.52 26.06
C GLY A 108 8.81 -12.53 24.56
N VAL A 109 9.21 -11.45 23.87
CA VAL A 109 8.97 -11.24 22.43
C VAL A 109 9.51 -12.40 21.58
N LYS A 110 8.64 -13.04 20.80
CA LYS A 110 9.00 -14.08 19.83
C LYS A 110 9.01 -13.49 18.42
N ARG A 111 10.15 -13.61 17.73
CA ARG A 111 10.26 -13.27 16.31
C ARG A 111 9.67 -14.40 15.48
N ILE A 112 8.77 -14.05 14.58
CA ILE A 112 8.31 -14.93 13.50
C ILE A 112 8.69 -14.25 12.20
N GLU A 113 9.59 -14.87 11.44
CA GLU A 113 9.94 -14.43 10.11
C GLU A 113 9.13 -15.24 9.12
N VAL A 114 8.38 -14.55 8.26
CA VAL A 114 7.64 -15.16 7.17
C VAL A 114 8.39 -14.81 5.90
N GLU A 115 9.02 -15.80 5.27
CA GLU A 115 9.69 -15.59 3.99
C GLU A 115 8.64 -15.17 2.95
N GLY A 116 8.84 -13.97 2.38
CA GLY A 116 8.05 -13.51 1.26
C GLY A 116 8.34 -14.36 0.03
N ARG A 117 7.30 -14.82 -0.66
CA ARG A 117 7.43 -15.33 -2.03
C ARG A 117 7.53 -14.14 -2.99
N GLU A 118 8.60 -13.38 -2.88
CA GLU A 118 8.89 -12.28 -3.80
C GLU A 118 9.85 -12.80 -4.87
N TYR A 119 9.46 -12.63 -6.13
CA TYR A 119 10.33 -12.88 -7.25
C TYR A 119 11.38 -11.76 -7.34
N PRO A 120 12.57 -12.03 -7.90
CA PRO A 120 13.58 -10.99 -8.10
C PRO A 120 13.00 -9.80 -8.89
N VAL A 121 13.38 -8.59 -8.47
CA VAL A 121 13.04 -7.34 -9.14
C VAL A 121 14.32 -6.67 -9.64
N GLU A 122 14.42 -6.40 -10.94
CA GLU A 122 15.51 -5.61 -11.50
C GLU A 122 15.27 -4.12 -11.24
N ILE A 123 16.27 -3.43 -10.66
CA ILE A 123 16.14 -2.00 -10.35
C ILE A 123 16.99 -1.19 -11.34
N LYS A 124 16.33 -0.30 -12.06
CA LYS A 124 16.96 0.70 -12.93
C LYS A 124 16.79 2.09 -12.33
N TYR A 125 17.89 2.83 -12.23
CA TYR A 125 17.89 4.21 -11.74
C TYR A 125 18.11 5.17 -12.89
N GLU A 126 17.22 6.15 -13.03
CA GLU A 126 17.38 7.23 -13.98
C GLU A 126 18.22 8.36 -13.35
N VAL A 127 19.26 8.82 -14.05
CA VAL A 127 20.10 9.93 -13.58
C VAL A 127 19.46 11.26 -13.92
N ALA A 128 19.35 12.17 -12.95
CA ALA A 128 18.99 13.57 -13.14
C ALA A 128 19.57 14.43 -12.02
N SER A 129 19.74 15.73 -12.30
CA SER A 129 19.94 16.70 -11.23
C SER A 129 18.70 16.80 -10.34
N ARG A 130 18.88 17.35 -9.13
CA ARG A 130 17.77 17.50 -8.20
C ARG A 130 16.71 18.47 -8.73
N GLU A 131 17.11 19.57 -9.36
CA GLU A 131 16.18 20.52 -9.94
C GLU A 131 15.36 19.85 -11.06
N GLU A 132 16.03 19.20 -12.02
CA GLU A 132 15.35 18.51 -13.13
C GLU A 132 14.35 17.47 -12.61
N TRP A 133 14.75 16.65 -11.64
CA TRP A 133 13.86 15.68 -11.02
C TRP A 133 12.63 16.35 -10.39
N GLU A 134 12.80 17.37 -9.54
CA GLU A 134 11.68 18.01 -8.85
C GLU A 134 10.69 18.71 -9.81
N TYR A 135 11.16 19.22 -10.95
CA TYR A 135 10.33 19.92 -11.93
C TYR A 135 9.71 19.01 -13.01
N SER A 136 10.38 17.92 -13.39
CA SER A 136 10.01 17.09 -14.55
C SER A 136 9.65 15.64 -14.23
N TYR A 137 9.54 15.26 -12.95
CA TYR A 137 9.24 13.88 -12.54
C TYR A 137 8.01 13.25 -13.23
N ILE A 138 7.01 14.03 -13.62
CA ILE A 138 5.83 13.52 -14.37
C ILE A 138 6.24 13.09 -15.77
N GLU A 139 6.84 13.99 -16.56
CA GLU A 139 7.26 13.69 -17.93
C GLU A 139 8.31 12.56 -17.95
N ARG A 140 9.26 12.55 -17.01
CA ARG A 140 10.26 11.47 -16.91
C ARG A 140 9.62 10.11 -16.63
N ALA A 141 8.70 10.04 -15.66
CA ALA A 141 7.95 8.81 -15.39
C ALA A 141 7.11 8.37 -16.60
N LEU A 142 6.50 9.30 -17.33
CA LEU A 142 5.73 8.97 -18.53
C LEU A 142 6.61 8.47 -19.67
N ASN A 143 7.79 9.05 -19.88
CA ASN A 143 8.74 8.57 -20.89
C ASN A 143 9.10 7.11 -20.63
N GLU A 144 9.40 6.75 -19.38
CA GLU A 144 9.67 5.36 -18.99
C GLU A 144 8.44 4.46 -19.23
N VAL A 145 7.23 4.92 -18.88
CA VAL A 145 5.99 4.17 -19.17
C VAL A 145 5.86 3.89 -20.67
N ILE A 146 6.17 4.87 -21.53
CA ILE A 146 6.06 4.73 -22.98
C ILE A 146 7.13 3.78 -23.53
N GLU A 147 8.35 3.84 -23.00
CA GLU A 147 9.41 2.89 -23.36
C GLU A 147 9.01 1.45 -23.02
N ILE A 148 8.54 1.21 -21.78
CA ILE A 148 8.02 -0.10 -21.37
C ILE A 148 6.87 -0.55 -22.27
N CYS A 149 5.91 0.35 -22.54
CA CYS A 149 4.79 0.09 -23.43
C CYS A 149 5.24 -0.34 -24.84
N GLY A 150 6.23 0.35 -25.42
CA GLY A 150 6.78 0.02 -26.74
C GLY A 150 7.43 -1.36 -26.76
N VAL A 151 8.30 -1.67 -25.80
CA VAL A 151 8.93 -2.99 -25.66
C VAL A 151 7.88 -4.10 -25.49
N MET A 152 6.82 -3.84 -24.72
CA MET A 152 5.73 -4.79 -24.53
C MET A 152 4.93 -5.02 -25.82
N LEU A 153 4.64 -3.97 -26.58
CA LEU A 153 3.94 -4.08 -27.86
C LEU A 153 4.75 -4.93 -28.85
N ASP A 154 6.04 -4.64 -29.00
CA ASP A 154 6.92 -5.38 -29.91
C ASP A 154 6.97 -6.87 -29.57
N LYS A 155 7.14 -7.21 -28.29
CA LYS A 155 7.13 -8.60 -27.82
C LYS A 155 5.78 -9.28 -28.06
N TRP A 156 4.67 -8.58 -27.80
CA TRP A 156 3.35 -9.12 -28.07
C TRP A 156 3.11 -9.38 -29.57
N LEU A 157 3.50 -8.46 -30.45
CA LEU A 157 3.42 -8.62 -31.90
C LEU A 157 4.29 -9.78 -32.40
N SER A 158 5.41 -10.06 -31.73
CA SER A 158 6.26 -11.23 -32.02
C SER A 158 5.75 -12.56 -31.46
N GLY A 159 4.65 -12.56 -30.69
CA GLY A 159 4.02 -13.76 -30.12
C GLY A 159 4.53 -14.15 -28.72
N GLU A 160 5.39 -13.35 -28.09
CA GLU A 160 5.92 -13.61 -26.74
C GLU A 160 4.92 -13.21 -25.66
N SER A 161 4.12 -14.18 -25.18
CA SER A 161 3.08 -13.92 -24.17
C SER A 161 3.61 -13.62 -22.77
N GLU A 162 4.82 -14.08 -22.44
CA GLU A 162 5.44 -13.84 -21.13
C GLU A 162 5.82 -12.38 -20.91
N ALA A 163 5.82 -11.53 -21.93
CA ALA A 163 6.17 -10.11 -21.85
C ALA A 163 5.09 -9.24 -21.19
N VAL A 164 3.86 -9.77 -21.08
CA VAL A 164 2.68 -9.00 -20.72
C VAL A 164 2.55 -8.85 -19.21
N GLY A 165 2.52 -7.60 -18.73
CA GLY A 165 2.35 -7.27 -17.32
C GLY A 165 1.84 -5.85 -17.13
N HIS A 166 1.15 -5.58 -16.04
CA HIS A 166 0.63 -4.25 -15.74
C HIS A 166 1.75 -3.34 -15.21
N ILE A 167 1.63 -2.05 -15.48
CA ILE A 167 2.56 -1.02 -15.03
C ILE A 167 1.89 -0.28 -13.86
N LEU A 168 2.57 -0.20 -12.72
CA LEU A 168 2.17 0.60 -11.57
C LEU A 168 3.07 1.82 -11.44
N VAL A 169 2.47 3.01 -11.56
CA VAL A 169 3.19 4.28 -11.55
C VAL A 169 2.86 5.04 -10.27
N PHE A 170 3.87 5.43 -9.50
CA PHE A 170 3.69 6.22 -8.27
C PHE A 170 3.83 7.72 -8.54
N PHE A 171 2.79 8.49 -8.20
CA PHE A 171 2.77 9.96 -8.24
C PHE A 171 2.35 10.57 -6.91
N THR A 172 2.60 11.87 -6.76
CA THR A 172 2.47 12.55 -5.46
C THR A 172 1.04 12.90 -5.10
N SER A 173 0.18 13.16 -6.08
CA SER A 173 -1.18 13.64 -5.87
C SER A 173 -2.19 13.19 -6.93
N PRO A 174 -3.50 13.25 -6.62
CA PRO A 174 -4.54 13.03 -7.62
C PRO A 174 -4.47 14.02 -8.80
N SER A 175 -3.91 15.21 -8.62
CA SER A 175 -3.76 16.21 -9.69
C SER A 175 -2.64 15.82 -10.65
N ASP A 176 -1.49 15.37 -10.13
CA ASP A 176 -0.39 14.87 -10.96
C ASP A 176 -0.83 13.65 -11.76
N ARG A 177 -1.58 12.74 -11.12
CA ARG A 177 -2.23 11.61 -11.81
C ARG A 177 -3.10 12.06 -12.98
N ARG A 178 -4.02 13.00 -12.76
CA ARG A 178 -4.92 13.45 -13.85
C ARG A 178 -4.15 14.07 -15.01
N LEU A 179 -3.08 14.81 -14.72
CA LEU A 179 -2.20 15.34 -15.74
C LEU A 179 -1.50 14.21 -16.51
N ALA A 180 -0.94 13.23 -15.78
CA ALA A 180 -0.27 12.09 -16.36
C ALA A 180 -1.21 11.22 -17.23
N GLU A 181 -2.45 11.00 -16.78
CA GLU A 181 -3.47 10.29 -17.55
C GLU A 181 -3.79 10.97 -18.87
N LYS A 182 -3.92 12.31 -18.87
CA LYS A 182 -4.14 13.03 -20.12
C LYS A 182 -2.93 12.90 -21.05
N ARG A 183 -1.73 13.09 -20.51
CA ARG A 183 -0.49 13.15 -21.29
C ARG A 183 -0.10 11.79 -21.87
N VAL A 184 -0.24 10.72 -21.09
CA VAL A 184 0.09 9.37 -21.55
C VAL A 184 -0.82 8.94 -22.72
N LEU A 185 -2.08 9.39 -22.75
CA LEU A 185 -2.98 9.11 -23.87
C LEU A 185 -2.43 9.65 -25.19
N GLU A 186 -2.00 10.91 -25.19
CA GLU A 186 -1.39 11.58 -26.35
C GLU A 186 -0.11 10.86 -26.80
N MET A 187 0.72 10.41 -25.84
CA MET A 187 1.96 9.70 -26.15
C MET A 187 1.72 8.27 -26.67
N LEU A 188 0.71 7.58 -26.14
CA LEU A 188 0.34 6.22 -26.58
C LEU A 188 -0.30 6.21 -27.97
N GLU A 189 -0.98 7.29 -28.36
CA GLU A 189 -1.48 7.47 -29.72
C GLU A 189 -0.32 7.60 -30.71
N ALA A 190 0.77 8.28 -30.34
CA ALA A 190 1.95 8.45 -31.19
C ALA A 190 2.70 7.14 -31.49
N ILE A 191 2.52 6.10 -30.68
CA ILE A 191 3.12 4.77 -30.88
C ILE A 191 2.09 3.69 -31.25
N ASP A 192 0.87 4.08 -31.64
CA ASP A 192 -0.26 3.19 -32.00
C ASP A 192 -0.57 2.10 -30.95
N HIS A 193 -0.28 2.37 -29.67
CA HIS A 193 -0.51 1.41 -28.60
C HIS A 193 -1.74 1.72 -27.74
N ARG A 194 -2.35 2.89 -27.96
CA ARG A 194 -3.47 3.38 -27.16
C ARG A 194 -4.65 2.42 -27.06
N ALA A 195 -5.01 1.77 -28.18
CA ALA A 195 -6.15 0.85 -28.25
C ALA A 195 -5.96 -0.41 -27.38
N HIS A 196 -4.71 -0.75 -27.06
CA HIS A 196 -4.34 -1.96 -26.32
C HIS A 196 -4.12 -1.70 -24.83
N ILE A 197 -4.34 -0.48 -24.32
CA ILE A 197 -4.03 -0.16 -22.92
C ILE A 197 -5.27 0.31 -22.15
N GLU A 198 -5.45 -0.29 -20.98
CA GLU A 198 -6.44 0.13 -20.00
C GLU A 198 -5.80 1.05 -18.95
N ILE A 199 -6.16 2.33 -18.96
CA ILE A 199 -5.66 3.30 -17.97
C ILE A 199 -6.55 3.30 -16.73
N ARG A 200 -5.94 3.21 -15.55
CA ARG A 200 -6.63 3.23 -14.25
C ARG A 200 -5.94 4.17 -13.26
N GLY A 201 -6.72 4.73 -12.35
CA GLY A 201 -6.24 5.54 -11.23
C GLY A 201 -6.45 4.85 -9.89
N LEU A 202 -5.58 5.14 -8.92
CA LEU A 202 -5.74 4.69 -7.52
C LEU A 202 -5.30 5.77 -6.52
N HIS A 203 -6.24 6.31 -5.76
CA HIS A 203 -5.93 7.26 -4.67
C HIS A 203 -6.96 7.24 -3.55
N GLY A 204 -6.57 7.79 -2.39
CA GLY A 204 -7.33 7.68 -1.14
C GLY A 204 -8.67 8.44 -1.09
N ARG A 205 -8.99 9.24 -2.12
CA ARG A 205 -10.29 9.94 -2.23
C ARG A 205 -11.33 9.19 -3.06
N MET A 206 -10.93 8.10 -3.72
CA MET A 206 -11.84 7.26 -4.50
C MET A 206 -12.79 6.51 -3.57
N THR A 207 -14.00 6.25 -4.04
CA THR A 207 -14.96 5.37 -3.39
C THR A 207 -14.42 3.94 -3.35
N ARG A 208 -14.98 3.11 -2.46
CA ARG A 208 -14.56 1.70 -2.34
C ARG A 208 -14.86 0.89 -3.60
N ASP A 209 -15.92 1.25 -4.33
CA ASP A 209 -16.30 0.56 -5.56
C ASP A 209 -15.29 0.89 -6.67
N GLU A 210 -14.90 2.16 -6.82
CA GLU A 210 -13.87 2.57 -7.78
C GLU A 210 -12.50 1.93 -7.46
N GLN A 211 -12.10 1.90 -6.18
CA GLN A 211 -10.86 1.21 -5.79
C GLN A 211 -10.93 -0.29 -6.04
N ARG A 212 -12.12 -0.91 -6.02
CA ARG A 212 -12.27 -2.35 -6.30
C ARG A 212 -12.07 -2.65 -7.78
N ASP A 213 -12.47 -1.74 -8.67
CA ASP A 213 -12.43 -1.97 -10.10
C ASP A 213 -11.01 -2.20 -10.64
N ILE A 214 -9.99 -1.72 -9.93
CA ILE A 214 -8.58 -1.97 -10.27
C ILE A 214 -8.20 -3.47 -10.22
N PHE A 215 -8.87 -4.27 -9.38
CA PHE A 215 -8.61 -5.70 -9.20
C PHE A 215 -9.34 -6.58 -10.20
N LYS A 216 -10.27 -6.03 -10.98
CA LYS A 216 -10.90 -6.79 -12.08
C LYS A 216 -9.82 -7.22 -13.08
N PRO A 217 -9.97 -8.31 -13.83
CA PRO A 217 -9.06 -8.61 -14.94
C PRO A 217 -8.96 -7.45 -15.93
N CYS A 218 -7.86 -7.37 -16.68
CA CYS A 218 -7.76 -6.41 -17.78
C CYS A 218 -8.87 -6.67 -18.81
N HIS A 219 -9.36 -5.61 -19.44
CA HIS A 219 -10.38 -5.71 -20.48
C HIS A 219 -9.89 -6.63 -21.61
N PRO A 220 -10.75 -7.51 -22.19
CA PRO A 220 -10.31 -8.50 -23.19
C PRO A 220 -9.66 -7.92 -24.46
N GLN A 221 -9.93 -6.65 -24.77
CA GLN A 221 -9.34 -5.94 -25.92
C GLN A 221 -8.02 -5.23 -25.57
N SER A 222 -7.66 -5.19 -24.30
CA SER A 222 -6.46 -4.53 -23.80
C SER A 222 -5.41 -5.58 -23.45
N LEU A 223 -4.17 -5.32 -23.85
CA LEU A 223 -3.00 -6.12 -23.55
C LEU A 223 -2.65 -6.03 -22.06
N HIS A 224 -2.66 -4.81 -21.51
CA HIS A 224 -2.29 -4.58 -20.12
C HIS A 224 -2.87 -3.27 -19.57
N LYS A 225 -2.69 -3.07 -18.26
CA LYS A 225 -3.08 -1.86 -17.56
C LYS A 225 -1.89 -0.96 -17.28
N VAL A 226 -2.13 0.34 -17.35
CA VAL A 226 -1.27 1.36 -16.73
C VAL A 226 -2.04 1.98 -15.58
N ILE A 227 -1.50 1.83 -14.38
CA ILE A 227 -2.15 2.21 -13.13
C ILE A 227 -1.38 3.39 -12.53
N PHE A 228 -2.01 4.56 -12.46
CA PHE A 228 -1.45 5.72 -11.81
C PHE A 228 -1.95 5.81 -10.36
N ALA A 229 -1.04 5.62 -9.41
CA ALA A 229 -1.35 5.54 -8.00
C ALA A 229 -0.67 6.62 -7.16
N THR A 230 -1.26 6.97 -6.02
CA THR A 230 -0.52 7.60 -4.91
C THR A 230 0.08 6.51 -4.00
N ASN A 231 0.65 6.91 -2.87
CA ASN A 231 1.11 5.99 -1.81
C ASN A 231 0.04 5.00 -1.29
N VAL A 232 -1.23 5.10 -1.71
CA VAL A 232 -2.26 4.09 -1.42
C VAL A 232 -1.92 2.72 -2.01
N ALA A 233 -1.14 2.66 -3.10
CA ALA A 233 -0.66 1.38 -3.65
C ALA A 233 0.59 0.84 -2.92
N GLU A 234 1.17 1.63 -2.02
CA GLU A 234 2.44 1.29 -1.37
C GLU A 234 2.29 0.27 -0.26
N THR A 235 1.15 0.28 0.45
CA THR A 235 0.83 -0.65 1.54
C THR A 235 -0.54 -1.31 1.32
N SER A 236 -0.77 -2.46 1.96
CA SER A 236 -2.09 -3.13 2.05
C SER A 236 -2.75 -3.78 0.82
N LEU A 237 -2.44 -3.49 -0.45
CA LEU A 237 -3.08 -4.16 -1.61
C LEU A 237 -2.11 -4.66 -2.69
N THR A 238 -2.18 -5.95 -3.01
CA THR A 238 -1.53 -6.53 -4.20
C THR A 238 -2.47 -6.36 -5.38
N ILE A 239 -2.06 -5.61 -6.41
CA ILE A 239 -2.80 -5.56 -7.68
C ILE A 239 -2.30 -6.73 -8.54
N PRO A 240 -3.15 -7.71 -8.89
CA PRO A 240 -2.73 -8.84 -9.70
C PRO A 240 -2.20 -8.41 -11.06
N GLY A 241 -1.15 -9.09 -11.53
CA GLY A 241 -0.57 -8.86 -12.85
C GLY A 241 0.38 -7.67 -12.95
N VAL A 242 0.59 -6.89 -11.89
CA VAL A 242 1.66 -5.88 -11.87
C VAL A 242 3.01 -6.57 -12.02
N ARG A 243 3.77 -6.11 -13.03
CA ARG A 243 5.13 -6.57 -13.31
C ARG A 243 6.11 -5.41 -13.31
N TYR A 244 5.70 -4.23 -13.76
CA TYR A 244 6.57 -3.07 -13.83
C TYR A 244 6.14 -2.03 -12.81
N VAL A 245 7.12 -1.39 -12.16
CA VAL A 245 6.90 -0.26 -11.27
C VAL A 245 7.71 0.93 -11.77
N VAL A 246 7.05 2.05 -12.00
CA VAL A 246 7.68 3.33 -12.28
C VAL A 246 7.47 4.24 -11.07
N ASP A 247 8.53 4.47 -10.30
CA ASP A 247 8.48 5.29 -9.09
C ASP A 247 9.19 6.62 -9.30
N CYS A 248 8.43 7.72 -9.20
CA CYS A 248 9.01 9.06 -9.25
C CYS A 248 9.84 9.42 -8.00
N GLY A 249 9.81 8.60 -6.94
CA GLY A 249 10.57 8.82 -5.71
C GLY A 249 10.02 9.96 -4.83
N LEU A 250 8.81 10.45 -5.11
CA LEU A 250 8.18 11.56 -4.41
C LEU A 250 6.85 11.15 -3.78
N ALA A 251 6.51 11.80 -2.67
CA ALA A 251 5.20 11.69 -2.03
C ALA A 251 4.81 13.02 -1.36
N ASN A 252 3.51 13.26 -1.21
CA ASN A 252 3.02 14.33 -0.36
C ASN A 252 2.91 13.85 1.09
N VAL A 253 3.77 14.38 1.95
CA VAL A 253 3.84 14.02 3.36
C VAL A 253 3.26 15.15 4.19
N LYS A 254 2.41 14.80 5.16
CA LYS A 254 1.88 15.77 6.14
C LYS A 254 3.02 16.18 7.07
N LYS A 255 3.40 17.46 7.05
CA LYS A 255 4.37 18.04 7.97
C LYS A 255 3.68 19.03 8.90
N TYR A 256 4.07 19.00 10.15
CA TYR A 256 3.62 19.94 11.17
C TYR A 256 4.67 21.03 11.34
N ASP A 257 4.29 22.29 11.11
CA ASP A 257 5.12 23.44 11.43
C ASP A 257 4.80 23.89 12.86
N ALA A 258 5.67 23.54 13.80
CA ALA A 258 5.47 23.85 15.22
C ALA A 258 5.52 25.36 15.51
N LYS A 259 6.23 26.17 14.70
CA LYS A 259 6.27 27.63 14.90
C LYS A 259 4.97 28.28 14.47
N ARG A 260 4.41 27.81 13.35
CA ARG A 260 3.15 28.33 12.80
C ARG A 260 1.91 27.59 13.32
N GLN A 261 2.08 26.48 14.04
CA GLN A 261 1.01 25.63 14.56
C GLN A 261 0.07 25.12 13.45
N ILE A 262 0.59 24.91 12.23
CA ILE A 262 -0.19 24.45 11.08
C ILE A 262 0.32 23.10 10.58
N SER A 263 -0.62 22.28 10.11
CA SER A 263 -0.31 21.08 9.31
C SER A 263 -0.38 21.43 7.84
N LEU A 264 0.66 21.13 7.09
CA LEU A 264 0.70 21.31 5.63
C LEU A 264 1.11 20.01 4.93
N LEU A 265 0.62 19.80 3.71
CA LEU A 265 1.12 18.74 2.83
C LEU A 265 2.30 19.28 2.04
N LYS A 266 3.46 18.64 2.17
CA LYS A 266 4.66 18.99 1.42
C LYS A 266 5.10 17.82 0.56
N ARG A 267 5.35 18.09 -0.72
CA ARG A 267 6.03 17.15 -1.60
C ARG A 267 7.47 16.93 -1.10
N CYS A 268 7.83 15.69 -0.84
CA CYS A 268 9.13 15.30 -0.32
C CYS A 268 9.63 14.05 -1.06
N ALA A 269 10.95 13.87 -1.05
CA ALA A 269 11.55 12.58 -1.38
C ALA A 269 11.03 11.50 -0.42
N ILE A 270 10.75 10.32 -0.95
CA ILE A 270 10.43 9.15 -0.14
C ILE A 270 11.70 8.61 0.52
N SER A 271 11.52 7.88 1.62
CA SER A 271 12.58 7.14 2.27
C SER A 271 13.04 5.95 1.43
N LYS A 272 14.24 5.44 1.72
CA LYS A 272 14.74 4.20 1.11
C LYS A 272 13.85 3.00 1.40
N SER A 273 13.15 2.99 2.53
CA SER A 273 12.24 1.91 2.89
C SER A 273 10.99 1.92 2.01
N GLU A 274 10.38 3.10 1.85
CA GLU A 274 9.23 3.31 0.95
C GLU A 274 9.60 2.92 -0.49
N ALA A 275 10.77 3.35 -0.98
CA ALA A 275 11.25 2.97 -2.32
C ALA A 275 11.38 1.46 -2.51
N LYS A 276 11.90 0.73 -1.50
CA LYS A 276 11.97 -0.75 -1.54
C LYS A 276 10.59 -1.39 -1.57
N GLN A 277 9.64 -0.88 -0.79
CA GLN A 277 8.27 -1.41 -0.77
C GLN A 277 7.56 -1.18 -2.10
N ARG A 278 7.76 -0.02 -2.73
CA ARG A 278 7.24 0.30 -4.06
C ARG A 278 7.84 -0.63 -5.11
N ALA A 279 9.17 -0.80 -5.13
CA ALA A 279 9.84 -1.72 -6.03
C ALA A 279 9.33 -3.17 -5.85
N GLY A 280 9.15 -3.64 -4.62
CA GLY A 280 8.63 -4.97 -4.33
C GLY A 280 7.22 -5.24 -4.89
N ARG A 281 6.47 -4.21 -5.31
CA ARG A 281 5.17 -4.40 -5.99
C ARG A 281 5.30 -5.07 -7.35
N ALA A 282 6.44 -4.95 -8.01
CA ALA A 282 6.75 -5.64 -9.26
C ALA A 282 6.93 -7.16 -9.07
N GLY A 283 7.48 -7.59 -7.94
CA GLY A 283 7.89 -8.98 -7.68
C GLY A 283 6.84 -9.87 -7.00
N ARG A 284 5.57 -9.46 -6.91
CA ARG A 284 4.56 -10.21 -6.12
C ARG A 284 3.96 -11.43 -6.82
N VAL A 285 3.98 -11.46 -8.15
CA VAL A 285 3.32 -12.53 -8.93
C VAL A 285 4.32 -13.28 -9.81
N GLN A 286 5.33 -12.57 -10.33
CA GLN A 286 6.38 -13.09 -11.20
C GLN A 286 7.59 -12.15 -11.16
N GLN A 287 8.68 -12.52 -11.86
CA GLN A 287 9.85 -11.66 -12.01
C GLN A 287 9.47 -10.33 -12.67
N GLY A 288 9.94 -9.24 -12.06
CA GLY A 288 9.61 -7.87 -12.45
C GLY A 288 10.83 -6.98 -12.63
#